data_AF-A0A7G9QKU1-F1
#
_entry.id   AF-A0A7G9QKU1-F1
#
_cell.length_a   1.000
_cell.length_b   1.000
_cell.length_c   1.000
_cell.angle_alpha   90.00
_cell.angle_beta   90.00
_cell.angle_gamma   90.00
#
_symmetry.space_group_name_H-M   'P 1'
#
loop_
_entity.id
_entity.type
_entity.pdbx_description
1 polymer ?
#
loop_
_entity_poly.entity_id
_entity_poly.type
_entity_poly.pdbx_seq_one_letter_code
_entity_poly.pdbx_strand_id
1 'polypeptide(L)' 'MEYRSLSLRCVICNVFDYQLNAVVSLTGSKKSHNLVYEHKHFEFGNQDNTVIKKEFLIPYQKG' A
#
# COMPACT_ATOMS: atom_id res chain seq x y z
N MET A 1 19.73 -0.87 -19.34
CA MET A 1 18.53 -1.29 -18.60
C MET A 1 17.99 -0.08 -17.85
N GLU A 2 16.72 0.23 -17.98
CA GLU A 2 16.05 1.24 -17.16
C GLU A 2 15.43 0.57 -15.94
N TYR A 3 15.70 1.09 -14.74
CA TYR A 3 15.15 0.58 -13.49
C TYR A 3 14.10 1.56 -12.94
N ARG A 4 13.16 1.01 -12.18
CA ARG A 4 12.22 1.78 -11.37
C ARG A 4 12.38 1.35 -9.92
N SER A 5 12.21 2.29 -9.01
CA SER A 5 12.20 2.04 -7.58
C SER A 5 10.78 2.19 -7.05
N LEU A 6 10.57 1.62 -5.86
CA LEU A 6 9.32 1.74 -5.11
C LEU A 6 9.61 2.44 -3.80
N SER A 7 8.77 3.41 -3.46
CA SER A 7 8.71 3.97 -2.11
C SER A 7 7.51 3.37 -1.40
N LEU A 8 7.74 2.82 -0.21
CA LEU A 8 6.73 2.16 0.61
C LEU A 8 6.52 2.95 1.88
N ARG A 9 5.28 3.37 2.14
CA ARG A 9 4.90 4.04 3.38
C ARG A 9 3.98 3.14 4.20
N CYS A 10 4.42 2.76 5.40
CA CYS A 10 3.64 2.00 6.36
C CYS A 10 2.88 2.94 7.30
N VAL A 11 1.61 2.64 7.57
CA VAL A 11 0.77 3.39 8.53
C VAL A 11 -0.10 2.40 9.30
N ILE A 12 -0.21 2.60 10.61
CA ILE A 12 -1.18 1.89 11.46
C ILE A 12 -2.45 2.74 11.49
N CYS A 13 -3.58 2.15 11.13
CA CYS A 13 -4.88 2.79 11.15
C CYS A 13 -5.73 2.18 12.26
N ASN A 14 -6.29 3.04 13.13
CA ASN A 14 -7.17 2.61 14.22
C ASN A 14 -8.62 2.44 13.73
N VAL A 15 -8.76 1.64 12.67
CA VAL A 15 -10.03 1.22 12.07
C VAL A 15 -9.96 -0.28 11.82
N PHE A 16 -11.10 -0.94 11.90
CA PHE A 16 -11.19 -2.39 11.73
C PHE A 16 -10.75 -2.83 10.33
N ASP A 17 -11.33 -2.25 9.27
CA ASP A 17 -10.95 -2.50 7.88
C ASP A 17 -10.79 -1.17 7.12
N TYR A 18 -9.75 -1.08 6.29
CA TYR A 18 -9.49 0.11 5.47
C TYR A 18 -10.07 -0.01 4.06
N GLN A 19 -9.91 -1.17 3.41
CA GLN A 19 -10.32 -1.39 2.02
C GLN A 19 -10.94 -2.77 1.75
N LEU A 20 -11.08 -3.63 2.76
CA LEU A 20 -11.73 -4.95 2.71
C LEU A 20 -11.04 -5.98 1.79
N ASN A 21 -9.88 -5.64 1.22
CA ASN A 21 -9.10 -6.48 0.33
C ASN A 21 -7.61 -6.35 0.63
N ALA A 22 -6.85 -7.44 0.44
CA ALA A 22 -5.42 -7.44 0.71
C ALA A 22 -4.65 -6.43 -0.15
N VAL A 23 -5.07 -6.23 -1.40
CA VAL A 23 -4.41 -5.33 -2.36
C VAL A 23 -5.46 -4.59 -3.17
N VAL A 24 -5.34 -3.27 -3.24
CA VAL A 24 -6.16 -2.41 -4.11
C VAL A 24 -5.25 -1.58 -5.01
N SER A 25 -5.52 -1.65 -6.32
CA SER A 25 -4.88 -0.82 -7.35
C SER A 25 -5.68 0.45 -7.57
N LEU A 26 -5.00 1.59 -7.67
CA LEU A 26 -5.61 2.88 -7.94
C LEU A 26 -5.19 3.38 -9.31
N THR A 27 -6.09 3.22 -10.28
CA THR A 27 -5.92 3.68 -11.65
C THR A 27 -6.56 5.06 -11.81
N GLY A 28 -5.81 6.13 -11.55
CA GLY A 28 -6.30 7.49 -11.77
C GLY A 28 -5.29 8.58 -11.46
N SER A 29 -5.25 9.64 -12.28
CA SER A 29 -4.21 10.69 -12.20
C SER A 29 -4.26 11.57 -10.94
N LYS A 30 -5.33 11.48 -10.13
CA LYS A 30 -5.51 12.29 -8.93
C LYS A 30 -4.84 11.72 -7.67
N LYS A 31 -4.46 10.44 -7.64
CA LYS A 31 -3.89 9.82 -6.43
C LYS A 31 -2.38 9.61 -6.59
N SER A 32 -1.64 9.95 -5.53
CA SER A 32 -0.18 9.89 -5.52
C SER A 32 0.37 8.46 -5.39
N HIS A 33 -0.43 7.48 -4.94
CA HIS A 33 -0.02 6.09 -4.74
C HIS A 33 -0.74 5.14 -5.70
N ASN A 34 -0.03 4.11 -6.14
CA ASN A 34 -0.50 3.17 -7.16
C ASN A 34 -1.18 1.94 -6.55
N LEU A 35 -0.64 1.44 -5.43
CA LEU A 35 -1.22 0.32 -4.69
C LEU A 35 -1.32 0.64 -3.20
N VAL A 36 -2.36 0.06 -2.58
CA VAL A 36 -2.52 0.02 -1.13
C VAL A 36 -2.67 -1.43 -0.70
N TYR A 37 -1.82 -1.85 0.22
CA TYR A 37 -1.83 -3.16 0.85
C TYR A 37 -2.48 -3.04 2.22
N GLU A 38 -3.41 -3.93 2.54
CA GLU A 38 -3.98 -4.09 3.88
C GLU A 38 -3.58 -5.45 4.42
N HIS A 39 -2.63 -5.44 5.36
CA HIS A 39 -1.88 -6.64 5.74
C HIS A 39 -2.76 -7.71 6.40
N LYS A 40 -3.79 -7.32 7.16
CA LYS A 40 -4.66 -8.27 7.87
C LYS A 40 -5.37 -9.26 6.94
N HIS A 41 -5.68 -8.85 5.71
CA HIS A 41 -6.43 -9.70 4.78
C HIS A 41 -5.57 -10.80 4.11
N PHE A 42 -4.24 -10.76 4.22
CA PHE A 42 -3.40 -11.86 3.72
C PHE A 42 -3.57 -13.15 4.54
N GLU A 43 -3.87 -13.03 5.83
CA GLU A 43 -4.04 -14.15 6.76
C GLU A 43 -5.43 -14.19 7.39
N PHE A 44 -6.41 -13.51 6.79
CA PHE A 44 -7.80 -13.43 7.29
C PHE A 44 -7.90 -12.96 8.75
N GLY A 45 -7.04 -12.00 9.15
CA GLY A 45 -6.99 -11.45 10.50
C GLY A 45 -8.24 -10.65 10.89
N ASN A 46 -8.57 -10.67 12.19
CA ASN A 46 -9.77 -10.04 12.77
C ASN A 46 -9.44 -8.97 13.83
N GLN A 47 -8.27 -8.34 13.73
CA GLN A 47 -7.80 -7.33 14.69
C GLN A 47 -8.62 -6.02 14.56
N ASP A 48 -8.78 -5.30 15.68
CA ASP A 48 -9.54 -4.04 15.75
C ASP A 48 -8.88 -2.88 14.99
N ASN A 49 -7.56 -2.99 14.76
CA ASN A 49 -6.77 -2.05 13.98
C ASN A 49 -6.15 -2.76 12.77
N THR A 50 -5.74 -1.96 11.79
CA THR A 50 -5.18 -2.47 10.54
C THR A 50 -3.88 -1.77 10.19
N VAL A 51 -2.96 -2.52 9.56
CA VAL A 51 -1.70 -1.99 9.04
C VAL A 51 -1.82 -1.88 7.53
N ILE A 52 -1.71 -0.66 7.03
CA ILE A 52 -1.72 -0.39 5.60
C ILE A 52 -0.33 0.00 5.11
N LYS A 53 -0.01 -0.41 3.90
CA LYS A 53 1.20 0.02 3.19
C LYS A 53 0.80 0.65 1.86
N LYS A 54 1.30 1.85 1.59
CA LYS A 54 1.08 2.56 0.32
C LYS A 54 2.33 2.50 -0.53
N GLU A 55 2.17 2.11 -1.78
CA GLU A 55 3.25 2.03 -2.75
C GLU A 55 3.21 3.17 -3.76
N PHE A 56 4.38 3.77 -3.97
CA PHE A 56 4.60 4.88 -4.88
C PHE A 56 5.71 4.50 -5.85
N LEU A 57 5.45 4.64 -7.16
CA LEU A 57 6.48 4.50 -8.18
C LEU A 57 7.40 5.73 -8.11
N ILE A 58 8.70 5.48 -8.04
CA ILE A 58 9.73 6.53 -8.06
C ILE A 58 10.82 6.16 -9.08
N PRO A 59 11.48 7.16 -9.69
CA PRO A 59 12.65 6.89 -10.52
C PRO A 59 13.74 6.21 -9.68
N TYR A 60 14.41 5.22 -10.28
CA TYR A 60 15.56 4.60 -9.65
C TYR A 60 16.70 5.61 -9.53
N GLN A 61 17.30 5.72 -8.34
CA GLN A 61 18.52 6.48 -8.12
C GLN A 61 19.61 5.52 -7.67
N LYS A 62 20.76 5.57 -8.36
CA LYS A 62 21.93 4.80 -7.99
C LYS A 62 22.49 5.38 -6.68
N GLY A 63 22.52 4.56 -5.64
CA GLY A 63 23.09 4.90 -4.33
C GLY A 63 24.61 5.00 -4.36
#